data_AF-A0A5C1I7C9-F1
#
_entry.id   AF-A0A5C1I7C9-F1
#
_cell.length_a   1.000
_cell.length_b   1.000
_cell.length_c   1.000
_cell.angle_alpha   90.00
_cell.angle_beta   90.00
_cell.angle_gamma   90.00
#
_symmetry.space_group_name_H-M   'P 1'
#
loop_
_entity.id
_entity.type
_entity.pdbx_description
1 polymer ?
#
loop_
_entity_poly.entity_id
_entity_poly.type
_entity_poly.pdbx_seq_one_letter_code
_entity_poly.pdbx_strand_id
1 'polypeptide(L)'
;MNKIKQAVTIQAVTREKVMKLLGLTEEQYGEYVIDHGLAYLRLHLGDNLMAKSLPQTALFWGWWRNHWHTVDMDFVDEVRKLTQAERGQYYDIVHAVEGFEFTPPRPVMQDAFKKITYKPKIVHQL
;
A
#
# COMPACT_ATOMS: atom_id res chain seq x y z
N MET A 1 -10.23 7.91 -35.46
CA MET A 1 -9.46 7.43 -34.29
C MET A 1 -10.28 7.66 -33.03
N ASN A 2 -10.93 6.62 -32.51
CA ASN A 2 -11.64 6.70 -31.23
C ASN A 2 -10.61 6.65 -30.10
N LYS A 3 -10.40 7.79 -29.42
CA LYS A 3 -9.70 7.81 -28.14
C LYS A 3 -10.65 7.20 -27.11
N ILE A 4 -10.44 5.93 -26.78
CA ILE A 4 -11.07 5.32 -25.60
C ILE A 4 -10.60 6.14 -24.40
N LYS A 5 -11.48 6.97 -23.83
CA LYS A 5 -11.21 7.62 -22.55
C LYS A 5 -11.00 6.48 -21.55
N GLN A 6 -9.78 6.29 -21.06
CA GLN A 6 -9.53 5.33 -20.00
C GLN A 6 -10.42 5.72 -18.82
N ALA A 7 -11.22 4.77 -18.33
CA ALA A 7 -12.07 5.00 -17.17
C ALA A 7 -11.16 5.30 -15.97
N VAL A 8 -11.31 6.48 -15.38
CA VAL A 8 -10.62 6.83 -14.13
C VAL A 8 -11.21 5.95 -13.03
N THR A 9 -10.37 5.22 -12.32
CA THR A 9 -10.81 4.35 -11.22
C THR A 9 -11.19 5.18 -10.00
N ILE A 10 -12.09 4.67 -9.16
CA ILE A 10 -12.44 5.32 -7.88
C ILE A 10 -11.19 5.52 -7.02
N GLN A 11 -10.26 4.55 -7.04
CA GLN A 11 -8.94 4.65 -6.41
C GLN A 11 -8.15 5.87 -6.87
N ALA A 12 -8.06 6.11 -8.18
CA ALA A 12 -7.35 7.27 -8.70
C ALA A 12 -8.01 8.60 -8.27
N VAL A 13 -9.34 8.65 -8.26
CA VAL A 13 -10.09 9.84 -7.81
C VAL A 13 -9.86 10.11 -6.33
N THR A 14 -9.93 9.10 -5.47
CA THR A 14 -9.71 9.25 -4.02
C THR A 14 -8.28 9.69 -3.73
N ARG A 15 -7.28 9.06 -4.37
CA ARG A 15 -5.87 9.46 -4.27
C ARG A 15 -5.66 10.93 -4.61
N GLU A 16 -6.22 11.40 -5.73
CA GLU A 16 -6.12 12.80 -6.13
C GLU A 16 -6.72 13.76 -5.10
N LYS A 17 -7.84 13.36 -4.47
CA LYS A 17 -8.45 14.17 -3.41
C LYS A 17 -7.57 14.24 -2.19
N VAL A 18 -7.01 13.12 -1.73
CA VAL A 18 -6.08 13.08 -0.60
C VAL A 18 -4.87 13.97 -0.86
N MET A 19 -4.22 13.81 -2.02
CA MET A 19 -3.06 14.65 -2.39
C MET A 19 -3.41 16.14 -2.37
N LYS A 20 -4.57 16.54 -2.89
CA LYS A 20 -5.04 17.93 -2.84
C LYS A 20 -5.34 18.41 -1.42
N LEU A 21 -5.96 17.56 -0.60
CA LEU A 21 -6.34 17.87 0.79
C LEU A 21 -5.12 18.00 1.69
N LEU A 22 -4.02 17.32 1.38
CA LEU A 22 -2.78 17.33 2.16
C LEU A 22 -1.67 18.19 1.54
N GLY A 23 -1.82 18.60 0.28
CA GLY A 23 -0.78 19.33 -0.45
C GLY A 23 0.41 18.45 -0.84
N LEU A 24 0.19 17.16 -1.06
CA LEU A 24 1.23 16.19 -1.43
C LEU A 24 1.43 16.12 -2.93
N THR A 25 2.67 15.89 -3.36
CA THR A 25 2.97 15.45 -4.73
C THR A 25 2.67 13.95 -4.90
N GLU A 26 2.66 13.48 -6.15
CA GLU A 26 2.48 12.04 -6.44
C GLU A 26 3.62 11.20 -5.84
N GLU A 27 4.84 11.71 -5.88
CA GLU A 27 6.01 11.06 -5.30
C GLU A 27 5.87 10.96 -3.77
N GLN A 28 5.54 12.06 -3.09
CA GLN A 28 5.37 12.08 -1.63
C GLN A 28 4.27 11.11 -1.18
N TYR A 29 3.13 11.10 -1.89
CA TYR A 29 2.06 10.15 -1.60
C TYR A 29 2.53 8.71 -1.82
N GLY A 30 3.25 8.44 -2.91
CA GLY A 30 3.81 7.13 -3.22
C GLY A 30 4.77 6.64 -2.14
N GLU A 31 5.67 7.50 -1.68
CA GLU A 31 6.59 7.23 -0.57
C GLU A 31 5.83 6.88 0.71
N TYR A 32 4.80 7.66 1.08
CA TYR A 32 3.94 7.36 2.23
C TYR A 32 3.36 5.95 2.18
N VAL A 33 2.75 5.58 1.06
CA VAL A 33 2.13 4.26 0.88
C VAL A 33 3.17 3.15 0.98
N ILE A 34 4.35 3.35 0.39
CA ILE A 34 5.44 2.35 0.40
C ILE A 34 5.99 2.18 1.81
N ASP A 35 6.34 3.28 2.48
CA ASP A 35 6.98 3.26 3.80
C ASP A 35 6.08 2.59 4.84
N HIS A 36 4.78 2.90 4.82
CA HIS A 36 3.82 2.26 5.72
C HIS A 36 3.61 0.78 5.39
N GLY A 37 3.63 0.40 4.11
CA GLY A 37 3.55 -1.01 3.72
C GLY A 37 4.75 -1.82 4.21
N LEU A 38 5.94 -1.22 4.16
CA LEU A 38 7.16 -1.83 4.70
C LEU A 38 7.16 -1.85 6.24
N ALA A 39 6.70 -0.78 6.89
CA ALA A 39 6.57 -0.69 8.34
C ALA A 39 5.58 -1.73 8.87
N TYR A 40 4.42 -1.89 8.22
CA TYR A 40 3.44 -2.92 8.51
C TYR A 40 4.07 -4.32 8.49
N LEU A 41 4.84 -4.65 7.44
CA LEU A 41 5.50 -5.95 7.33
C LEU A 41 6.54 -6.17 8.43
N ARG A 42 7.33 -5.15 8.76
CA ARG A 42 8.32 -5.23 9.84
C ARG A 42 7.65 -5.46 11.19
N LEU A 43 6.55 -4.76 11.46
CA LEU A 43 5.81 -4.88 12.72
C LEU A 43 5.20 -6.29 12.88
N HIS A 44 4.56 -6.80 11.83
CA HIS A 44 3.76 -8.04 11.92
C HIS A 44 4.57 -9.31 11.70
N LEU A 45 5.64 -9.25 10.92
CA LEU A 45 6.44 -10.42 10.56
C LEU A 45 7.84 -10.38 11.21
N GLY A 46 8.26 -9.24 11.76
CA GLY A 46 9.63 -9.03 12.22
C GLY A 46 10.63 -9.05 11.06
N ASP A 47 11.91 -9.28 11.38
CA ASP A 47 12.97 -9.40 10.38
C ASP A 47 13.12 -10.85 9.87
N ASN A 48 12.12 -11.35 9.16
CA ASN A 48 12.15 -12.69 8.58
C ASN A 48 12.17 -12.68 7.04
N LEU A 49 12.39 -13.85 6.45
CA LEU A 49 12.42 -14.01 4.99
C LEU A 49 11.11 -13.57 4.33
N MET A 50 9.97 -13.76 4.99
CA MET A 50 8.67 -13.33 4.47
C MET A 50 8.56 -11.81 4.39
N ALA A 51 8.99 -11.08 5.41
CA ALA A 51 9.03 -9.62 5.40
C ALA A 51 9.91 -9.06 4.27
N LYS A 52 10.95 -9.80 3.87
CA LYS A 52 11.85 -9.44 2.75
C LYS A 52 11.29 -9.83 1.38
N SER A 53 10.48 -10.89 1.31
CA SER A 53 9.97 -11.43 0.04
C SER A 53 8.61 -10.86 -0.38
N LEU A 54 7.72 -10.56 0.57
CA LEU A 54 6.38 -10.01 0.29
C LEU A 54 6.42 -8.69 -0.52
N PRO A 55 7.29 -7.70 -0.19
CA PRO A 55 7.42 -6.47 -0.97
C PRO A 55 7.86 -6.68 -2.42
N GLN A 56 8.36 -7.87 -2.76
CA GLN A 56 8.77 -8.20 -4.13
C GLN A 56 7.62 -8.79 -4.96
N THR A 57 6.41 -8.86 -4.40
CA THR A 57 5.23 -9.43 -5.06
C THR A 57 4.25 -8.33 -5.42
N ALA A 58 3.78 -8.35 -6.68
CA ALA A 58 2.72 -7.44 -7.12
C ALA A 58 1.40 -7.71 -6.38
N LEU A 59 1.19 -8.96 -5.93
CA LEU A 59 0.05 -9.38 -5.13
C LEU A 59 -0.02 -8.66 -3.78
N PHE A 60 1.11 -8.59 -3.06
CA PHE A 60 1.17 -7.83 -1.81
C PHE A 60 0.81 -6.36 -2.04
N TRP A 61 1.44 -5.71 -3.02
CA TRP A 61 1.16 -4.29 -3.28
C TRP A 61 -0.24 -4.03 -3.81
N GLY A 62 -0.83 -4.97 -4.55
CA GLY A 62 -2.23 -4.89 -4.97
C GLY A 62 -3.17 -4.94 -3.77
N TRP A 63 -2.95 -5.87 -2.85
CA TRP A 63 -3.71 -5.95 -1.60
C TRP A 63 -3.50 -4.72 -0.73
N TRP A 64 -2.25 -4.30 -0.52
CA TRP A 64 -1.90 -3.15 0.31
C TRP A 64 -2.55 -1.87 -0.20
N ARG A 65 -2.50 -1.59 -1.51
CA ARG A 65 -3.16 -0.41 -2.08
C ARG A 65 -4.68 -0.44 -1.95
N ASN A 66 -5.31 -1.61 -2.03
CA ASN A 66 -6.76 -1.71 -1.82
C ASN A 66 -7.13 -1.38 -0.36
N HIS A 67 -6.31 -1.86 0.57
CA HIS A 67 -6.47 -1.54 1.98
C HIS A 67 -6.26 -0.05 2.24
N TRP A 68 -5.12 0.50 1.78
CA TRP A 68 -4.80 1.93 1.86
C TRP A 68 -5.92 2.81 1.31
N HIS A 69 -6.44 2.45 0.13
CA HIS A 69 -7.56 3.17 -0.48
C HIS A 69 -8.83 3.20 0.39
N THR A 70 -9.08 2.14 1.16
CA THR A 70 -10.25 2.11 2.06
C THR A 70 -10.09 3.18 3.15
N VAL A 71 -8.91 3.26 3.75
CA VAL A 71 -8.58 4.28 4.75
C VAL A 71 -8.61 5.69 4.14
N ASP A 72 -8.11 5.87 2.91
CA ASP A 72 -8.22 7.16 2.22
C ASP A 72 -9.67 7.61 2.00
N MET A 73 -10.58 6.69 1.69
CA MET A 73 -12.00 7.03 1.51
C MET A 73 -12.59 7.55 2.81
N ASP A 74 -12.35 6.83 3.91
CA ASP A 74 -12.82 7.21 5.24
C ASP A 74 -12.26 8.58 5.64
N PHE A 75 -10.95 8.78 5.44
CA PHE A 75 -10.28 10.06 5.65
C PHE A 75 -10.95 11.21 4.87
N VAL A 76 -11.17 11.03 3.55
CA VAL A 76 -11.77 12.06 2.69
C VAL A 76 -13.17 12.44 3.18
N ASP A 77 -13.93 11.50 3.72
CA ASP A 77 -15.29 11.74 4.21
C ASP A 77 -15.29 12.51 5.54
N GLU A 78 -14.30 12.29 6.41
CA GLU A 78 -14.26 12.82 7.78
C GLU A 78 -13.59 14.19 7.91
N VAL A 79 -12.66 14.54 7.03
CA VAL A 79 -11.76 15.70 7.21
C VAL A 79 -12.36 17.07 6.92
N ARG A 80 -13.65 17.15 6.58
CA ARG A 80 -14.30 18.39 6.10
C ARG A 80 -14.23 19.55 7.08
N LYS A 81 -14.10 19.28 8.38
CA LYS A 81 -14.06 20.27 9.45
C LYS A 81 -12.64 20.56 9.97
N LEU A 82 -11.63 19.85 9.47
CA LEU A 82 -10.25 19.97 9.91
C LEU A 82 -9.49 21.04 9.11
N THR A 83 -8.60 21.76 9.79
CA THR A 83 -7.59 22.63 9.17
C THR A 83 -6.54 21.81 8.45
N GLN A 84 -5.72 22.46 7.61
CA GLN A 84 -4.66 21.78 6.85
C GLN A 84 -3.68 21.01 7.75
N ALA A 85 -3.28 21.59 8.88
CA ALA A 85 -2.35 20.96 9.81
C ALA A 85 -2.99 19.76 10.52
N GLU A 86 -4.25 19.90 10.96
CA GLU A 86 -5.00 18.82 11.59
C GLU A 86 -5.26 17.66 10.63
N ARG A 87 -5.43 17.93 9.34
CA ARG A 87 -5.57 16.89 8.31
C ARG A 87 -4.32 16.02 8.19
N GLY A 88 -3.14 16.62 8.20
CA GLY A 88 -1.88 15.87 8.17
C GLY A 88 -1.77 14.94 9.38
N GLN A 89 -1.98 15.49 10.58
CA GLN A 89 -1.95 14.71 11.82
C GLN A 89 -3.01 13.60 11.83
N TYR A 90 -4.23 13.91 11.38
CA TYR A 90 -5.29 12.92 11.30
C TYR A 90 -4.95 11.81 10.30
N TYR A 91 -4.38 12.16 9.15
CA TYR A 91 -3.97 11.20 8.12
C TYR A 91 -2.92 10.23 8.65
N ASP A 92 -1.94 10.72 9.41
CA ASP A 92 -0.92 9.89 10.07
C ASP A 92 -1.55 8.93 11.09
N ILE A 93 -2.54 9.40 11.85
CA ILE A 93 -3.24 8.58 12.87
C ILE A 93 -4.03 7.45 12.21
N VAL A 94 -4.84 7.74 11.18
CA VAL A 94 -5.68 6.72 10.55
C VAL A 94 -4.88 5.71 9.72
N HIS A 95 -3.66 6.06 9.30
CA HIS A 95 -2.73 5.16 8.61
C HIS A 95 -1.67 4.53 9.54
N ALA A 96 -1.72 4.79 10.85
CA ALA A 96 -0.76 4.25 11.81
C ALA A 96 -0.75 2.72 11.78
N VAL A 97 0.44 2.13 11.64
CA VAL A 97 0.56 0.69 11.38
C VAL A 97 0.21 -0.18 12.58
N GLU A 98 0.25 0.39 13.77
CA GLU A 98 -0.06 -0.24 15.05
C GLU A 98 -1.56 -0.54 15.22
N GLY A 99 -2.43 0.14 14.47
CA GLY A 99 -3.87 -0.09 14.48
C GLY A 99 -4.35 -1.17 13.49
N PHE A 100 -3.46 -1.72 12.65
CA PHE A 100 -3.86 -2.68 11.62
C PHE A 100 -3.98 -4.10 12.16
N GLU A 101 -5.19 -4.54 12.50
CA GLU A 101 -5.46 -5.95 12.85
C GLU A 101 -5.57 -6.90 11.64
N PHE A 102 -5.50 -6.40 10.39
CA PHE A 102 -5.82 -7.22 9.22
C PHE A 102 -4.61 -7.96 8.66
N THR A 103 -4.67 -9.29 8.63
CA THR A 103 -3.63 -10.17 8.03
C THR A 103 -3.83 -10.27 6.52
N PRO A 104 -2.75 -10.30 5.69
CA PRO A 104 -2.90 -10.46 4.25
C PRO A 104 -3.62 -11.79 3.94
N PRO A 105 -4.54 -11.82 2.95
CA PRO A 105 -5.25 -13.03 2.59
C PRO A 105 -4.29 -14.18 2.26
N ARG A 106 -4.68 -15.41 2.59
CA ARG A 106 -3.87 -16.63 2.35
C ARG A 106 -3.23 -16.71 0.95
N PRO A 107 -3.90 -16.31 -0.16
CA PRO A 107 -3.28 -16.29 -1.49
C PRO A 107 -2.06 -15.36 -1.61
N VAL A 108 -2.10 -14.19 -0.95
CA VAL A 108 -0.97 -13.23 -0.92
C VAL A 108 0.22 -13.86 -0.19
N MET A 109 -0.05 -14.52 0.94
CA MET A 109 0.97 -15.21 1.71
C MET A 109 1.57 -16.42 0.95
N GLN A 110 0.74 -17.18 0.22
CA GLN A 110 1.19 -18.34 -0.56
C GLN A 110 2.08 -17.97 -1.75
N ASP A 111 1.82 -16.84 -2.41
CA ASP A 111 2.68 -16.37 -3.51
C ASP A 111 4.08 -16.03 -3.03
N ALA A 112 4.19 -15.35 -1.87
CA ALA A 112 5.46 -15.09 -1.23
C ALA A 112 6.21 -16.39 -0.84
N PHE A 113 5.50 -17.40 -0.32
CA PHE A 113 6.07 -18.71 -0.03
C PHE A 113 6.66 -19.41 -1.27
N LYS A 114 5.99 -19.33 -2.43
CA LYS A 114 6.49 -19.90 -3.69
C LYS A 114 7.81 -19.26 -4.13
N LYS A 115 7.95 -17.93 -3.97
CA LYS A 115 9.21 -17.23 -4.29
C LYS A 115 10.36 -17.57 -3.33
N ILE A 116 10.06 -17.77 -2.03
CA ILE A 116 11.08 -18.17 -1.04
C ILE A 116 11.58 -19.59 -1.30
N THR A 117 10.69 -20.50 -1.70
CA THR A 117 11.00 -21.92 -1.88
C THR A 117 11.64 -22.25 -3.23
N TYR A 118 11.48 -21.38 -4.24
CA TYR A 118 12.07 -21.58 -5.56
C TYR A 118 13.51 -21.07 -5.63
N LYS A 119 14.49 -21.95 -5.34
CA LYS A 119 15.89 -21.73 -5.77
C LYS A 119 16.01 -22.10 -7.25
N PRO A 120 16.41 -21.18 -8.15
CA PRO A 120 16.71 -21.56 -9.52
C PRO A 120 17.82 -22.61 -9.50
N LYS A 121 17.63 -23.73 -10.20
CA LYS A 121 18.71 -24.69 -10.46
C LYS A 121 19.81 -23.93 -11.19
N ILE A 122 20.94 -23.70 -10.52
CA ILE A 122 22.16 -23.25 -11.19
C ILE A 122 22.55 -24.41 -12.10
N VAL A 123 22.29 -24.26 -13.40
CA VAL A 123 22.83 -25.18 -14.40
C VAL A 123 24.29 -24.80 -14.53
N HIS A 124 25.17 -25.51 -13.85
CA HIS A 124 26.58 -25.51 -14.21
C HIS A 124 26.66 -26.14 -15.60
N GLN A 125 26.87 -25.30 -16.62
CA GLN A 125 27.32 -25.77 -17.92
C GLN A 125 28.76 -26.28 -17.73
N LEU A 126 28.93 -27.59 -17.87
CA LEU A 126 30.22 -28.26 -18.01
C LEU A 126 30.71 -28.09 -19.46
#